data_AF-A0A067T4V4-F1
#
_entry.id   AF-A0A067T4V4-F1
#
_cell.length_a   1.000
_cell.length_b   1.000
_cell.length_c   1.000
_cell.angle_alpha   90.00
_cell.angle_beta   90.00
_cell.angle_gamma   90.00
#
_symmetry.space_group_name_H-M   'P 1'
#
loop_
_entity.id
_entity.type
_entity.pdbx_description
1 polymer ?
#
loop_
_entity_poly.entity_id
_entity_poly.type
_entity_poly.pdbx_seq_one_letter_code
_entity_poly.pdbx_strand_id
1 'polypeptide(L)'
;MPSPYRKMTAYSGAEKRNIAIYIGGIMMYKFGLEFFNGSITTLATDRFKATNTFTKLGAAQGVNQAAQCVGAILIAPLIKKWPTRSVLASSILFFGLMTAILLIVDAATGGEIKSKDSKGPLYGSWNPNLIFVIWTLSGICYGCKSDEQYDSPADIVGGNVSKLRRMDATVHIFYEVAGTAGAFSSSSAISRFGNNYSFFLSPVFFAFAGSIWFFISTLNFKDSKALQDELEQAGLTEVDTKRRSNNYFAQVWYGAIAFGESIWIGSKLVLLNRHFVWLVPSYTLALYMHRFLENSLAPAFAKRVLGTSAWSQIIVGGSNFGELCGALSVLILSDVVTTPVPWLRLDALLLNIVWVLPGFSTKATKDVSWAWKIAGCFLPISFGWAAGDVSLAAYIQSTLSDSQFTHAHVSALGAVMAFLYSFYIVLNAVFSSVLGTVIDKDFTKNKNIVHSLKTVGGAQFSIACGIIILSTFIPKGAFAFNPKSLGRIGNPESGPHPESSDSDDEKDLKKAQNADLETLEKAHV
;
A
#
# COMPACT_ATOMS: atom_id res chain seq x y z
N MET A 1 -0.52 23.54 20.18
CA MET A 1 0.08 22.23 19.85
C MET A 1 0.33 21.44 21.13
N PRO A 2 -0.24 20.24 21.34
CA PRO A 2 0.18 19.40 22.45
C PRO A 2 1.55 18.78 22.13
N SER A 3 2.48 18.90 23.09
CA SER A 3 3.83 18.31 23.04
C SER A 3 3.81 16.81 22.68
N PRO A 4 4.75 16.31 21.86
CA PRO A 4 4.87 14.88 21.54
C PRO A 4 4.99 13.99 22.79
N TYR A 5 5.48 14.54 23.92
CA TYR A 5 5.54 13.82 25.20
C TYR A 5 4.17 13.48 25.81
N ARG A 6 3.13 14.27 25.53
CA ARG A 6 1.76 14.02 26.04
C ARG A 6 1.03 12.93 25.25
N LYS A 7 1.62 12.41 24.16
CA LYS A 7 1.00 11.42 23.25
C LYS A 7 1.30 9.96 23.66
N MET A 8 2.43 9.69 24.32
CA MET A 8 2.79 8.34 24.80
C MET A 8 2.20 7.99 26.18
N THR A 9 1.63 8.94 26.92
CA THR A 9 1.03 8.67 28.23
C THR A 9 -0.28 7.87 28.16
N ALA A 10 -0.88 7.74 26.98
CA ALA A 10 -2.10 6.96 26.76
C ALA A 10 -1.88 5.43 26.76
N TYR A 11 -0.63 4.98 26.60
CA TYR A 11 -0.29 3.56 26.52
C TYR A 11 0.25 3.00 27.84
N SER A 12 -0.13 1.77 28.18
CA SER A 12 0.48 1.02 29.28
C SER A 12 1.95 0.70 28.98
N GLY A 13 2.74 0.38 30.01
CA GLY A 13 4.15 0.01 29.81
C GLY A 13 4.34 -1.20 28.89
N ALA A 14 3.41 -2.16 28.96
CA ALA A 14 3.41 -3.36 28.14
C ALA A 14 2.97 -3.06 26.69
N GLU A 15 1.96 -2.20 26.50
CA GLU A 15 1.56 -1.68 25.18
C GLU A 15 2.74 -0.96 24.51
N LYS A 16 3.43 -0.05 25.22
CA LYS A 16 4.61 0.66 24.69
C LYS A 16 5.71 -0.28 24.23
N ARG A 17 6.03 -1.30 25.03
CA ARG A 17 7.04 -2.31 24.69
C ARG A 17 6.66 -3.06 23.42
N ASN A 18 5.42 -3.55 23.34
CA ASN A 18 4.94 -4.30 22.17
C ASN A 18 4.89 -3.42 20.92
N ILE A 19 4.44 -2.15 21.03
CA ILE A 19 4.48 -1.19 19.93
C ILE A 19 5.92 -0.99 19.44
N ALA A 20 6.89 -0.80 20.36
CA ALA A 20 8.28 -0.62 19.99
C ALA A 20 8.87 -1.87 19.28
N ILE A 21 8.56 -3.08 19.76
CA ILE A 21 8.97 -4.34 19.13
C ILE A 21 8.34 -4.47 17.74
N TYR A 22 7.04 -4.18 17.61
CA TYR A 22 6.33 -4.23 16.34
C TYR A 22 6.92 -3.24 15.32
N ILE A 23 7.18 -2.00 15.74
CA ILE A 23 7.88 -0.98 14.93
C ILE A 23 9.28 -1.47 14.53
N GLY A 24 10.04 -2.04 15.46
CA GLY A 24 11.35 -2.60 15.14
C GLY A 24 11.30 -3.66 14.05
N GLY A 25 10.37 -4.62 14.16
CA GLY A 25 10.22 -5.68 13.17
C GLY A 25 9.68 -5.19 11.82
N ILE A 26 8.71 -4.26 11.81
CA ILE A 26 8.16 -3.73 10.56
C ILE A 26 9.19 -2.88 9.80
N MET A 27 10.04 -2.13 10.51
CA MET A 27 11.14 -1.38 9.90
C MET A 27 12.16 -2.32 9.26
N MET A 28 12.58 -3.38 9.97
CA MET A 28 13.50 -4.39 9.40
C MET A 28 12.89 -5.05 8.17
N TYR A 29 11.62 -5.42 8.23
CA TYR A 29 10.90 -5.94 7.07
C TYR A 29 10.93 -4.96 5.90
N LYS A 30 10.49 -3.72 6.09
CA LYS A 30 10.37 -2.75 4.99
C LYS A 30 11.73 -2.43 4.39
N PHE A 31 12.76 -2.30 5.22
CA PHE A 31 14.13 -2.11 4.76
C PHE A 31 14.59 -3.30 3.90
N GLY A 32 14.40 -4.55 4.37
CA GLY A 32 14.72 -5.76 3.61
C GLY A 32 13.92 -5.88 2.31
N LEU A 33 12.66 -5.45 2.32
CA LEU A 33 11.78 -5.42 1.17
C LEU A 33 12.26 -4.45 0.09
N GLU A 34 12.69 -3.24 0.44
CA GLU A 34 13.22 -2.28 -0.54
C GLU A 34 14.52 -2.79 -1.18
N PHE A 35 15.37 -3.48 -0.42
CA PHE A 35 16.53 -4.17 -0.97
C PHE A 35 16.13 -5.25 -1.99
N PHE A 36 15.12 -6.05 -1.66
CA PHE A 36 14.63 -7.10 -2.54
C PHE A 36 13.99 -6.51 -3.80
N ASN A 37 13.02 -5.61 -3.65
CA ASN A 37 12.30 -4.97 -4.75
C ASN A 37 13.24 -4.20 -5.69
N GLY A 38 14.16 -3.42 -5.13
CA GLY A 38 15.14 -2.70 -5.92
C GLY A 38 16.07 -3.62 -6.69
N SER A 39 16.56 -4.68 -6.05
CA SER A 39 17.47 -5.59 -6.71
C SER A 39 16.77 -6.48 -7.73
N ILE A 40 15.61 -7.05 -7.44
CA ILE A 40 14.89 -7.92 -8.38
C ILE A 40 14.38 -7.15 -9.60
N THR A 41 13.96 -5.89 -9.42
CA THR A 41 13.56 -5.01 -10.52
C THR A 41 14.77 -4.65 -11.41
N THR A 42 15.91 -4.32 -10.80
CA THR A 42 17.13 -4.00 -11.57
C THR A 42 17.74 -5.24 -12.23
N LEU A 43 17.66 -6.40 -11.57
CA LEU A 43 18.06 -7.69 -12.12
C LEU A 43 17.18 -8.05 -13.33
N ALA A 44 15.86 -7.92 -13.21
CA ALA A 44 14.92 -8.16 -14.31
C ALA A 44 15.18 -7.23 -15.49
N THR A 45 15.37 -5.92 -15.23
CA THR A 45 15.62 -4.94 -16.30
C THR A 45 16.96 -5.11 -17.00
N ASP A 46 17.96 -5.70 -16.34
CA ASP A 46 19.27 -5.95 -16.92
C ASP A 46 19.39 -7.33 -17.59
N ARG A 47 18.68 -8.34 -17.08
CA ARG A 47 18.74 -9.73 -17.59
C ARG A 47 17.71 -10.06 -18.65
N PHE A 48 16.55 -9.38 -18.67
CA PHE A 48 15.58 -9.58 -19.74
C PHE A 48 16.07 -8.97 -21.06
N LYS A 49 15.70 -9.61 -22.17
CA LYS A 49 16.11 -9.15 -23.50
C LYS A 49 15.57 -7.76 -23.74
N ALA A 50 16.40 -6.90 -24.34
CA ALA A 50 16.08 -5.50 -24.60
C ALA A 50 14.77 -5.28 -25.39
N THR A 51 14.28 -6.28 -26.13
CA THR A 51 13.05 -6.24 -26.93
C THR A 51 11.78 -6.51 -26.14
N ASN A 52 11.86 -7.00 -24.91
CA ASN A 52 10.72 -7.33 -24.06
C ASN A 52 11.00 -7.11 -22.57
N THR A 53 11.91 -6.18 -22.24
CA THR A 53 12.34 -5.92 -20.87
C THR A 53 11.18 -5.45 -20.00
N PHE A 54 10.45 -4.41 -20.42
CA PHE A 54 9.38 -3.82 -19.61
C PHE A 54 8.06 -4.56 -19.75
N THR A 55 7.80 -5.21 -20.89
CA THR A 55 6.68 -6.16 -20.99
C THR A 55 6.83 -7.27 -19.95
N LYS A 56 8.02 -7.89 -19.86
CA LYS A 56 8.26 -8.96 -18.90
C LYS A 56 8.33 -8.46 -17.46
N LEU A 57 8.88 -7.27 -17.23
CA LEU A 57 8.89 -6.66 -15.90
C LEU A 57 7.46 -6.45 -15.40
N GLY A 58 6.60 -5.82 -16.20
CA GLY A 58 5.20 -5.58 -15.86
C GLY A 58 4.43 -6.88 -15.65
N ALA A 59 4.67 -7.90 -16.48
CA ALA A 59 4.07 -9.22 -16.29
C ALA A 59 4.55 -9.91 -14.99
N ALA A 60 5.84 -9.87 -14.67
CA ALA A 60 6.38 -10.48 -13.45
C ALA A 60 5.83 -9.79 -12.20
N GLN A 61 5.73 -8.47 -12.21
CA GLN A 61 5.10 -7.69 -11.14
C GLN A 61 3.61 -8.00 -11.00
N GLY A 62 2.89 -8.10 -12.12
CA GLY A 62 1.46 -8.46 -12.12
C GLY A 62 1.19 -9.83 -11.53
N VAL A 63 1.99 -10.84 -11.89
CA VAL A 63 1.86 -12.20 -11.33
C VAL A 63 2.29 -12.22 -9.85
N ASN A 64 3.32 -11.46 -9.47
CA ASN A 64 3.67 -11.28 -8.06
C ASN A 64 2.49 -10.70 -7.25
N GLN A 65 1.82 -9.66 -7.74
CA GLN A 65 0.66 -9.06 -7.06
C GLN A 65 -0.55 -10.00 -7.00
N ALA A 66 -0.82 -10.75 -8.08
CA ALA A 66 -1.87 -11.76 -8.06
C ALA A 66 -1.57 -12.86 -7.01
N ALA A 67 -0.30 -13.24 -6.86
CA ALA A 67 0.12 -14.19 -5.82
C ALA A 67 0.00 -13.63 -4.40
N GLN A 68 0.01 -12.30 -4.22
CA GLN A 68 -0.29 -11.67 -2.92
C GLN A 68 -1.74 -11.95 -2.51
N CYS A 69 -2.71 -11.92 -3.43
CA CYS A 69 -4.09 -12.33 -3.12
C CYS A 69 -4.17 -13.79 -2.68
N VAL A 70 -3.36 -14.66 -3.31
CA VAL A 70 -3.29 -16.08 -2.90
C VAL A 70 -2.71 -16.19 -1.49
N GLY A 71 -1.67 -15.43 -1.16
CA GLY A 71 -1.10 -15.37 0.19
C GLY A 71 -2.12 -14.96 1.26
N ALA A 72 -2.90 -13.90 0.98
CA ALA A 72 -4.00 -13.44 1.81
C ALA A 72 -5.03 -14.55 2.10
N ILE A 73 -5.46 -15.29 1.07
CA ILE A 73 -6.40 -16.42 1.24
C ILE A 73 -5.79 -17.56 2.08
N LEU A 74 -4.49 -17.82 1.94
CA LEU A 74 -3.80 -18.89 2.65
C LEU A 74 -3.60 -18.59 4.13
N ILE A 75 -3.56 -17.31 4.54
CA ILE A 75 -3.25 -16.93 5.92
C ILE A 75 -4.40 -17.16 6.88
N ALA A 76 -5.63 -16.92 6.44
CA ALA A 76 -6.85 -17.06 7.24
C ALA A 76 -6.98 -18.40 7.99
N PRO A 77 -6.80 -19.59 7.36
CA PRO A 77 -6.85 -20.86 8.09
C PRO A 77 -5.63 -21.09 9.00
N LEU A 78 -4.50 -20.43 8.76
CA LEU A 78 -3.28 -20.58 9.57
C LEU A 78 -3.39 -19.82 10.89
N ILE A 79 -3.84 -18.57 10.87
CA ILE A 79 -4.02 -17.75 12.09
C ILE A 79 -5.13 -18.27 13.00
N LYS A 80 -6.09 -19.02 12.44
CA LYS A 80 -7.11 -19.75 13.24
C LYS A 80 -6.52 -20.90 14.06
N LYS A 81 -5.43 -21.51 13.58
CA LYS A 81 -4.82 -22.68 14.24
C LYS A 81 -3.63 -22.28 15.10
N TRP A 82 -2.82 -21.34 14.63
CA TRP A 82 -1.55 -20.97 15.24
C TRP A 82 -1.53 -19.49 15.60
N PRO A 83 -0.73 -19.07 16.60
CA PRO A 83 -0.65 -17.65 16.96
C PRO A 83 -0.19 -16.77 15.80
N THR A 84 -0.85 -15.63 15.59
CA THR A 84 -0.55 -14.65 14.52
C THR A 84 0.95 -14.33 14.44
N ARG A 85 1.62 -14.10 15.59
CA ARG A 85 3.07 -13.88 15.64
C ARG A 85 3.92 -14.99 15.01
N SER A 86 3.50 -16.25 15.17
CA SER A 86 4.23 -17.42 14.67
C SER A 86 4.02 -17.60 13.18
N VAL A 87 2.78 -17.36 12.72
CA VAL A 87 2.43 -17.36 11.31
C VAL A 87 3.18 -16.24 10.58
N LEU A 88 3.14 -15.03 11.09
CA LEU A 88 3.85 -13.85 10.59
C LEU A 88 5.36 -14.06 10.52
N ALA A 89 5.98 -14.55 11.61
CA ALA A 89 7.41 -14.82 11.63
C ALA A 89 7.79 -15.92 10.63
N SER A 90 6.99 -16.98 10.51
CA SER A 90 7.22 -18.06 9.55
C SER A 90 7.11 -17.57 8.10
N SER A 91 6.10 -16.76 7.79
CA SER A 91 5.90 -16.16 6.46
C SER A 91 7.08 -15.27 6.05
N ILE A 92 7.59 -14.44 6.97
CA ILE A 92 8.78 -13.62 6.70
C ILE A 92 10.04 -14.46 6.55
N LEU A 93 10.25 -15.47 7.40
CA LEU A 93 11.42 -16.34 7.28
C LEU A 93 11.41 -17.09 5.94
N PHE A 94 10.23 -17.55 5.51
CA PHE A 94 10.06 -18.16 4.20
C PHE A 94 10.30 -17.16 3.06
N PHE A 95 9.89 -15.89 3.21
CA PHE A 95 10.28 -14.83 2.28
C PHE A 95 11.80 -14.64 2.23
N GLY A 96 12.48 -14.60 3.40
CA GLY A 96 13.94 -14.62 3.51
C GLY A 96 14.57 -15.75 2.70
N LEU A 97 14.04 -16.96 2.83
CA LEU A 97 14.49 -18.11 2.05
C LEU A 97 14.31 -17.89 0.54
N MET A 98 13.14 -17.41 0.09
CA MET A 98 12.90 -17.14 -1.34
C MET A 98 13.90 -16.12 -1.90
N THR A 99 14.23 -15.08 -1.13
CA THR A 99 15.27 -14.13 -1.54
C THR A 99 16.66 -14.75 -1.56
N ALA A 100 16.98 -15.65 -0.63
CA ALA A 100 18.28 -16.33 -0.60
C ALA A 100 18.47 -17.30 -1.78
N ILE A 101 17.41 -17.94 -2.27
CA ILE A 101 17.48 -18.87 -3.41
C ILE A 101 18.08 -18.21 -4.65
N LEU A 102 17.71 -16.96 -4.96
CA LEU A 102 18.29 -16.26 -6.13
C LEU A 102 19.80 -16.05 -5.98
N LEU A 103 20.28 -15.73 -4.77
CA LEU A 103 21.72 -15.59 -4.49
C LEU A 103 22.45 -16.94 -4.69
N ILE A 104 21.85 -18.00 -4.15
CA ILE A 104 22.42 -19.36 -4.22
C ILE A 104 22.46 -19.83 -5.68
N VAL A 105 21.40 -19.64 -6.44
CA VAL A 105 21.33 -20.04 -7.85
C VAL A 105 22.32 -19.25 -8.70
N ASP A 106 22.44 -17.94 -8.48
CA ASP A 106 23.41 -17.12 -9.22
C ASP A 106 24.85 -17.58 -8.91
N ALA A 107 25.21 -17.75 -7.63
CA ALA A 107 26.50 -18.27 -7.21
C ALA A 107 26.79 -19.68 -7.77
N ALA A 108 25.83 -20.59 -7.66
CA ALA A 108 25.98 -21.98 -8.11
C ALA A 108 26.14 -22.11 -9.63
N THR A 109 25.72 -21.10 -10.39
CA THR A 109 25.84 -21.08 -11.86
C THR A 109 26.96 -20.15 -12.36
N GLY A 110 27.87 -19.76 -11.47
CA GLY A 110 29.09 -19.00 -11.78
C GLY A 110 28.96 -17.48 -11.72
N GLY A 111 27.91 -16.96 -11.09
CA GLY A 111 27.76 -15.53 -10.83
C GLY A 111 28.67 -15.07 -9.71
N GLU A 112 29.22 -13.87 -9.82
CA GLU A 112 30.16 -13.31 -8.87
C GLU A 112 29.70 -11.93 -8.37
N ILE A 113 30.13 -11.60 -7.15
CA ILE A 113 29.95 -10.24 -6.62
C ILE A 113 30.73 -9.30 -7.53
N LYS A 114 30.08 -8.21 -7.94
CA LYS A 114 30.70 -7.19 -8.79
C LYS A 114 32.02 -6.71 -8.18
N SER A 115 33.14 -6.95 -8.87
CA SER A 115 34.45 -6.44 -8.47
C SER A 115 34.58 -4.96 -8.82
N LYS A 116 35.47 -4.23 -8.13
CA LYS A 116 35.71 -2.79 -8.38
C LYS A 116 36.14 -2.49 -9.82
N ASP A 117 36.83 -3.45 -10.46
CA ASP A 117 37.38 -3.31 -11.82
C ASP A 117 36.41 -3.80 -12.91
N SER A 118 35.29 -4.41 -12.53
CA SER A 118 34.31 -4.93 -13.49
C SER A 118 33.47 -3.80 -14.13
N LYS A 119 33.31 -3.86 -15.46
CA LYS A 119 32.47 -2.91 -16.22
C LYS A 119 30.97 -3.07 -15.95
N GLY A 120 30.55 -4.17 -15.33
CA GLY A 120 29.15 -4.47 -15.04
C GLY A 120 29.01 -5.72 -14.15
N PRO A 121 27.78 -6.05 -13.73
CA PRO A 121 27.52 -7.23 -12.91
C PRO A 121 27.93 -8.52 -13.63
N LEU A 122 28.50 -9.47 -12.88
CA LEU A 122 28.93 -10.79 -13.35
C LEU A 122 27.87 -11.81 -12.97
N TYR A 123 27.06 -12.23 -13.93
CA TYR A 123 25.91 -13.08 -13.64
C TYR A 123 26.16 -14.56 -13.85
N GLY A 124 25.45 -15.39 -13.09
CA GLY A 124 25.39 -16.84 -13.32
C GLY A 124 24.61 -17.22 -14.58
N SER A 125 24.89 -18.43 -15.08
CA SER A 125 24.35 -18.97 -16.35
C SER A 125 22.90 -19.49 -16.29
N TRP A 126 22.15 -19.16 -15.25
CA TRP A 126 20.73 -19.55 -15.10
C TRP A 126 19.78 -18.79 -16.05
N ASN A 127 18.60 -19.35 -16.32
CA ASN A 127 17.61 -18.73 -17.21
C ASN A 127 16.91 -17.53 -16.53
N PRO A 128 16.98 -16.29 -17.08
CA PRO A 128 16.34 -15.11 -16.49
C PRO A 128 14.84 -15.26 -16.18
N ASN A 129 14.12 -16.14 -16.89
CA ASN A 129 12.71 -16.38 -16.62
C ASN A 129 12.46 -17.00 -15.23
N LEU A 130 13.48 -17.53 -14.55
CA LEU A 130 13.37 -17.98 -13.15
C LEU A 130 12.96 -16.83 -12.21
N ILE A 131 13.21 -15.56 -12.60
CA ILE A 131 12.71 -14.38 -11.88
C ILE A 131 11.19 -14.45 -11.72
N PHE A 132 10.44 -14.89 -12.75
CA PHE A 132 8.98 -15.02 -12.63
C PHE A 132 8.60 -15.97 -11.50
N VAL A 133 9.26 -17.13 -11.41
CA VAL A 133 8.94 -18.15 -10.42
C VAL A 133 9.22 -17.62 -9.01
N ILE A 134 10.43 -17.13 -8.78
CA ILE A 134 10.85 -16.71 -7.44
C ILE A 134 10.09 -15.45 -6.99
N TRP A 135 9.88 -14.49 -7.90
CA TRP A 135 9.10 -13.29 -7.58
C TRP A 135 7.62 -13.62 -7.35
N THR A 136 7.04 -14.59 -8.06
CA THR A 136 5.66 -15.04 -7.81
C THR A 136 5.55 -15.69 -6.43
N LEU A 137 6.46 -16.60 -6.09
CA LEU A 137 6.48 -17.27 -4.79
C LEU A 137 6.70 -16.29 -3.63
N SER A 138 7.57 -15.29 -3.81
CA SER A 138 7.72 -14.21 -2.84
C SER A 138 6.45 -13.38 -2.67
N GLY A 139 5.62 -13.29 -3.73
CA GLY A 139 4.31 -12.65 -3.69
C GLY A 139 3.34 -13.33 -2.72
N ILE A 140 3.35 -14.67 -2.64
CA ILE A 140 2.56 -15.41 -1.66
C ILE A 140 2.95 -14.99 -0.23
N CYS A 141 4.26 -14.96 0.06
CA CYS A 141 4.78 -14.57 1.38
C CYS A 141 4.42 -13.11 1.73
N TYR A 142 4.48 -12.24 0.73
CA TYR A 142 4.13 -10.83 0.85
C TYR A 142 2.64 -10.65 1.17
N GLY A 143 1.78 -11.38 0.47
CA GLY A 143 0.33 -11.39 0.68
C GLY A 143 -0.08 -11.81 2.08
N CYS A 144 0.53 -12.87 2.62
CA CYS A 144 0.29 -13.32 3.99
C CYS A 144 0.46 -12.18 5.01
N LYS A 145 1.45 -11.32 4.79
CA LYS A 145 1.83 -10.25 5.72
C LYS A 145 0.99 -8.97 5.56
N SER A 146 0.43 -8.72 4.37
CA SER A 146 -0.40 -7.53 4.11
C SER A 146 -1.71 -7.55 4.89
N ASP A 147 -2.33 -8.72 5.04
CA ASP A 147 -3.54 -8.87 5.87
C ASP A 147 -3.21 -8.71 7.37
N GLU A 148 -2.09 -9.28 7.82
CA GLU A 148 -1.67 -9.28 9.24
C GLU A 148 -1.22 -7.89 9.76
N GLN A 149 -0.99 -6.92 8.87
CA GLN A 149 -0.68 -5.53 9.21
C GLN A 149 -1.85 -4.82 9.89
N TYR A 150 -3.08 -5.29 9.63
CA TYR A 150 -4.32 -4.77 10.23
C TYR A 150 -4.65 -5.46 11.56
N ASP A 151 -4.30 -6.72 11.73
CA ASP A 151 -4.59 -7.52 12.93
C ASP A 151 -3.64 -7.19 14.11
N SER A 152 -2.36 -6.98 13.83
CA SER A 152 -1.32 -6.80 14.87
C SER A 152 -1.50 -5.53 15.74
N PRO A 153 -1.93 -4.37 15.22
CA PRO A 153 -2.17 -3.18 16.04
C PRO A 153 -3.31 -3.35 17.04
N ALA A 154 -4.42 -3.97 16.64
CA ALA A 154 -5.57 -4.23 17.50
C ALA A 154 -5.21 -5.21 18.63
N ASP A 155 -4.44 -6.25 18.32
CA ASP A 155 -3.88 -7.20 19.29
C ASP A 155 -3.03 -6.50 20.39
N ILE A 156 -2.32 -5.43 20.04
CA ILE A 156 -1.39 -4.73 20.94
C ILE A 156 -2.11 -3.71 21.84
N VAL A 157 -3.02 -2.89 21.30
CA VAL A 157 -3.64 -1.76 22.03
C VAL A 157 -5.13 -1.96 22.36
N GLY A 158 -5.73 -3.07 21.91
CA GLY A 158 -7.15 -3.37 22.04
C GLY A 158 -8.05 -2.47 21.16
N GLY A 159 -9.37 -2.61 21.30
CA GLY A 159 -10.38 -1.90 20.48
C GLY A 159 -10.54 -0.40 20.73
N ASN A 160 -9.59 0.28 21.40
CA ASN A 160 -9.70 1.73 21.59
C ASN A 160 -9.30 2.46 20.30
N VAL A 161 -10.30 2.98 19.58
CA VAL A 161 -10.14 3.66 18.29
C VAL A 161 -9.10 4.79 18.32
N SER A 162 -9.04 5.57 19.42
CA SER A 162 -8.07 6.68 19.53
C SER A 162 -6.63 6.19 19.69
N LYS A 163 -6.43 5.08 20.42
CA LYS A 163 -5.12 4.42 20.55
C LYS A 163 -4.71 3.77 19.23
N LEU A 164 -5.63 3.05 18.60
CA LEU A 164 -5.38 2.34 17.34
C LEU A 164 -4.95 3.29 16.23
N ARG A 165 -5.70 4.38 16.03
CA ARG A 165 -5.37 5.43 15.04
C ARG A 165 -3.98 6.05 15.26
N ARG A 166 -3.58 6.22 16.52
CA ARG A 166 -2.26 6.79 16.86
C ARG A 166 -1.13 5.79 16.64
N MET A 167 -1.37 4.52 16.96
CA MET A 167 -0.41 3.46 16.70
C MET A 167 -0.19 3.30 15.19
N ASP A 168 -1.27 3.19 14.42
CA ASP A 168 -1.24 3.02 12.97
C ASP A 168 -0.45 4.14 12.26
N ALA A 169 -0.76 5.41 12.56
CA ALA A 169 0.00 6.54 12.03
C ALA A 169 1.49 6.52 12.42
N THR A 170 1.82 6.10 13.65
CA THR A 170 3.21 6.01 14.11
C THR A 170 3.96 4.90 13.37
N VAL A 171 3.33 3.72 13.25
CA VAL A 171 3.86 2.57 12.50
C VAL A 171 4.10 2.96 11.04
N HIS A 172 3.14 3.64 10.41
CA HIS A 172 3.25 4.08 9.02
C HIS A 172 4.42 5.04 8.80
N ILE A 173 4.63 6.01 9.71
CA ILE A 173 5.79 6.91 9.64
C ILE A 173 7.11 6.14 9.69
N PHE A 174 7.26 5.22 10.65
CA PHE A 174 8.49 4.43 10.77
C PHE A 174 8.69 3.46 9.59
N TYR A 175 7.60 2.91 9.07
CA TYR A 175 7.59 2.10 7.86
C TYR A 175 8.14 2.89 6.67
N GLU A 176 7.66 4.12 6.43
CA GLU A 176 8.14 4.94 5.31
C GLU A 176 9.54 5.52 5.52
N VAL A 177 9.95 5.78 6.77
CA VAL A 177 11.35 6.10 7.09
C VAL A 177 12.28 4.93 6.71
N ALA A 178 11.91 3.71 7.09
CA ALA A 178 12.66 2.51 6.71
C ALA A 178 12.64 2.26 5.19
N GLY A 179 11.51 2.54 4.54
CA GLY A 179 11.36 2.44 3.08
C GLY A 179 12.27 3.42 2.33
N THR A 180 12.30 4.67 2.77
CA THR A 180 13.15 5.71 2.19
C THR A 180 14.63 5.35 2.36
N ALA A 181 15.04 4.98 3.58
CA ALA A 181 16.42 4.57 3.86
C ALA A 181 16.82 3.31 3.10
N GLY A 182 15.89 2.34 2.99
CA GLY A 182 16.06 1.08 2.27
C GLY A 182 16.29 1.30 0.78
N ALA A 183 15.48 2.13 0.12
CA ALA A 183 15.63 2.44 -1.30
C ALA A 183 16.96 3.13 -1.64
N PHE A 184 17.37 4.13 -0.85
CA PHE A 184 18.67 4.77 -1.08
C PHE A 184 19.85 3.81 -0.83
N SER A 185 19.75 3.01 0.23
CA SER A 185 20.77 2.02 0.57
C SER A 185 20.85 0.90 -0.48
N SER A 186 19.71 0.46 -1.03
CA SER A 186 19.66 -0.56 -2.08
C SER A 186 20.31 -0.06 -3.36
N SER A 187 20.12 1.22 -3.76
CA SER A 187 20.82 1.80 -4.90
C SER A 187 22.35 1.75 -4.77
N SER A 188 22.86 2.07 -3.57
CA SER A 188 24.28 1.98 -3.25
C SER A 188 24.77 0.53 -3.29
N ALA A 189 23.99 -0.40 -2.73
CA ALA A 189 24.31 -1.83 -2.73
C ALA A 189 24.34 -2.41 -4.15
N ILE A 190 23.36 -2.10 -5.01
CA ILE A 190 23.32 -2.51 -6.42
C ILE A 190 24.55 -1.99 -7.16
N SER A 191 24.92 -0.73 -6.93
CA SER A 191 26.07 -0.11 -7.58
C SER A 191 27.40 -0.77 -7.21
N ARG A 192 27.53 -1.21 -5.95
CA ARG A 192 28.76 -1.81 -5.39
C ARG A 192 28.86 -3.32 -5.64
N PHE A 193 27.79 -4.06 -5.37
CA PHE A 193 27.80 -5.53 -5.35
C PHE A 193 27.20 -6.16 -6.61
N GLY A 194 26.54 -5.36 -7.46
CA GLY A 194 25.73 -5.86 -8.57
C GLY A 194 24.29 -6.16 -8.12
N ASN A 195 23.34 -6.02 -9.02
CA ASN A 195 21.91 -6.29 -8.79
C ASN A 195 21.61 -7.77 -8.45
N ASN A 196 22.50 -8.70 -8.81
CA ASN A 196 22.42 -10.12 -8.50
C ASN A 196 22.77 -10.46 -7.06
N TYR A 197 23.65 -9.67 -6.42
CA TYR A 197 24.06 -9.90 -5.02
C TYR A 197 23.56 -8.83 -4.06
N SER A 198 23.09 -7.67 -4.52
CA SER A 198 22.75 -6.53 -3.65
C SER A 198 21.66 -6.80 -2.62
N PHE A 199 20.79 -7.78 -2.85
CA PHE A 199 19.75 -8.19 -1.91
C PHE A 199 20.23 -9.23 -0.89
N PHE A 200 21.54 -9.44 -0.73
CA PHE A 200 22.10 -10.29 0.34
C PHE A 200 21.68 -9.87 1.75
N LEU A 201 21.33 -8.59 1.92
CA LEU A 201 20.79 -8.08 3.18
C LEU A 201 19.30 -8.40 3.39
N SER A 202 18.53 -8.68 2.34
CA SER A 202 17.10 -8.99 2.47
C SER A 202 16.83 -10.22 3.35
N PRO A 203 17.48 -11.39 3.13
CA PRO A 203 17.33 -12.54 4.03
C PRO A 203 17.69 -12.22 5.48
N VAL A 204 18.74 -11.42 5.70
CA VAL A 204 19.22 -11.03 7.04
C VAL A 204 18.19 -10.17 7.76
N PHE A 205 17.67 -9.14 7.08
CA PHE A 205 16.65 -8.26 7.64
C PHE A 205 15.32 -8.97 7.85
N PHE A 206 14.94 -9.89 6.97
CA PHE A 206 13.76 -10.74 7.16
C PHE A 206 13.95 -11.70 8.34
N ALA A 207 15.12 -12.29 8.52
CA ALA A 207 15.43 -13.10 9.69
C ALA A 207 15.36 -12.28 10.99
N PHE A 208 15.88 -11.05 11.01
CA PHE A 208 15.74 -10.15 12.14
C PHE A 208 14.29 -9.74 12.39
N ALA A 209 13.52 -9.40 11.35
CA ALA A 209 12.11 -9.04 11.48
C ALA A 209 11.31 -10.20 12.10
N GLY A 210 11.47 -11.42 11.57
CA GLY A 210 10.84 -12.62 12.13
C GLY A 210 11.27 -12.88 13.57
N SER A 211 12.57 -12.74 13.87
CA SER A 211 13.13 -12.91 15.22
C SER A 211 12.56 -11.88 16.21
N ILE A 212 12.49 -10.60 15.84
CA ILE A 212 11.95 -9.52 16.67
C ILE A 212 10.48 -9.79 16.98
N TRP A 213 9.70 -10.23 15.99
CA TRP A 213 8.27 -10.48 16.17
C TRP A 213 7.95 -11.70 17.05
N PHE A 214 8.86 -12.67 17.20
CA PHE A 214 8.71 -13.71 18.22
C PHE A 214 8.68 -13.14 19.65
N PHE A 215 9.30 -11.99 19.90
CA PHE A 215 9.31 -11.32 21.20
C PHE A 215 8.07 -10.45 21.47
N ILE A 216 7.15 -10.32 20.50
CA ILE A 216 5.86 -9.69 20.76
C ILE A 216 5.10 -10.55 21.78
N SER A 217 4.78 -9.93 22.91
CA SER A 217 4.01 -10.56 23.97
C SER A 217 2.57 -10.78 23.50
N THR A 218 2.04 -11.99 23.70
CA THR A 218 0.65 -12.38 23.44
C THR A 218 -0.32 -11.77 24.46
N LEU A 219 -0.27 -10.45 24.66
CA LEU A 219 -1.01 -9.75 25.71
C LEU A 219 -2.54 -9.84 25.54
N ASN A 220 -3.04 -10.16 24.34
CA ASN A 220 -4.45 -10.41 24.06
C ASN A 220 -4.63 -11.49 22.98
N PHE A 221 -4.09 -12.70 23.14
CA PHE A 221 -4.63 -13.83 22.36
C PHE A 221 -6.05 -14.12 22.91
N LYS A 222 -7.01 -13.28 22.53
CA LYS A 222 -8.40 -13.34 22.97
C LYS A 222 -9.16 -14.35 22.12
N ASP A 223 -10.16 -14.93 22.77
CA ASP A 223 -11.12 -15.93 22.29
C ASP A 223 -11.44 -15.83 20.79
N SER A 224 -11.71 -16.97 20.15
CA SER A 224 -12.03 -17.11 18.71
C SER A 224 -13.03 -16.08 18.16
N LYS A 225 -13.80 -15.41 19.02
CA LYS A 225 -14.75 -14.34 18.70
C LYS A 225 -14.10 -13.02 18.25
N ALA A 226 -13.01 -12.57 18.88
CA ALA A 226 -12.34 -11.32 18.49
C ALA A 226 -11.57 -11.48 17.17
N LEU A 227 -10.92 -12.64 17.00
CA LEU A 227 -10.29 -13.05 15.74
C LEU A 227 -11.33 -13.19 14.61
N GLN A 228 -12.58 -13.52 14.96
CA GLN A 228 -13.69 -13.65 14.02
C GLN A 228 -14.28 -12.29 13.63
N ASP A 229 -14.27 -11.29 14.50
CA ASP A 229 -14.68 -9.91 14.15
C ASP A 229 -13.63 -9.20 13.25
N GLU A 230 -12.34 -9.50 13.39
CA GLU A 230 -11.25 -8.93 12.57
C GLU A 230 -11.15 -9.58 11.18
N LEU A 231 -11.30 -10.90 11.15
CA LEU A 231 -11.29 -11.68 9.92
C LEU A 231 -12.62 -11.45 9.15
N GLU A 232 -13.64 -10.88 9.81
CA GLU A 232 -14.84 -10.26 9.21
C GLU A 232 -14.53 -8.91 8.54
N GLN A 233 -13.66 -8.08 9.13
CA GLN A 233 -13.14 -6.86 8.48
C GLN A 233 -12.31 -7.17 7.23
N ALA A 234 -11.61 -8.30 7.18
CA ALA A 234 -10.94 -8.81 5.97
C ALA A 234 -11.91 -9.49 4.96
N GLY A 235 -13.20 -9.67 5.32
CA GLY A 235 -14.22 -10.28 4.46
C GLY A 235 -14.17 -11.82 4.38
N LEU A 236 -13.53 -12.49 5.34
CA LEU A 236 -13.14 -13.91 5.22
C LEU A 236 -13.81 -14.86 6.24
N THR A 237 -14.76 -14.43 7.08
CA THR A 237 -15.15 -15.22 8.28
C THR A 237 -16.41 -16.06 8.27
N GLU A 238 -17.53 -15.66 7.67
CA GLU A 238 -18.81 -16.27 8.08
C GLU A 238 -19.21 -17.56 7.34
N VAL A 239 -18.30 -18.18 6.59
CA VAL A 239 -18.54 -19.52 5.99
C VAL A 239 -18.36 -20.65 7.03
N ASP A 240 -17.72 -20.38 8.17
CA ASP A 240 -17.33 -21.42 9.14
C ASP A 240 -18.40 -21.77 10.18
N THR A 241 -19.39 -20.90 10.42
CA THR A 241 -20.41 -21.13 11.47
C THR A 241 -21.33 -22.32 11.13
N LYS A 242 -21.41 -22.72 9.85
CA LYS A 242 -22.21 -23.88 9.40
C LYS A 242 -21.40 -25.05 8.82
N ARG A 243 -20.10 -24.90 8.53
CA ARG A 243 -19.29 -25.94 7.85
C ARG A 243 -17.89 -26.08 8.44
N ARG A 244 -17.82 -26.48 9.71
CA ARG A 244 -16.58 -26.90 10.38
C ARG A 244 -15.94 -28.08 9.65
N SER A 245 -15.04 -27.82 8.71
CA SER A 245 -14.20 -28.84 8.10
C SER A 245 -12.83 -28.80 8.77
N ASN A 246 -12.34 -29.94 9.27
CA ASN A 246 -10.98 -30.04 9.82
C ASN A 246 -9.89 -30.02 8.72
N ASN A 247 -10.29 -30.17 7.45
CA ASN A 247 -9.35 -30.26 6.32
C ASN A 247 -8.89 -28.87 5.88
N TYR A 248 -7.58 -28.62 5.93
CA TYR A 248 -6.96 -27.35 5.52
C TYR A 248 -7.32 -26.95 4.08
N PHE A 249 -7.25 -27.89 3.13
CA PHE A 249 -7.61 -27.63 1.74
C PHE A 249 -9.07 -27.21 1.56
N ALA A 250 -9.98 -27.78 2.36
CA ALA A 250 -11.38 -27.35 2.34
C ALA A 250 -11.53 -25.92 2.87
N GLN A 251 -10.80 -25.55 3.92
CA GLN A 251 -10.79 -24.18 4.46
C GLN A 251 -10.21 -23.17 3.46
N VAL A 252 -9.12 -23.52 2.76
CA VAL A 252 -8.56 -22.68 1.69
C VAL A 252 -9.55 -22.50 0.55
N TRP A 253 -10.24 -23.58 0.14
CA TRP A 253 -11.27 -23.50 -0.89
C TRP A 253 -12.45 -22.61 -0.47
N TYR A 254 -12.91 -22.72 0.78
CA TYR A 254 -13.93 -21.83 1.33
C TYR A 254 -13.45 -20.38 1.41
N GLY A 255 -12.20 -20.14 1.80
CA GLY A 255 -11.58 -18.81 1.77
C GLY A 255 -11.54 -18.22 0.36
N ALA A 256 -11.23 -19.02 -0.66
CA ALA A 256 -11.26 -18.57 -2.06
C ALA A 256 -12.68 -18.20 -2.53
N ILE A 257 -13.70 -18.98 -2.14
CA ILE A 257 -15.10 -18.65 -2.42
C ILE A 257 -15.49 -17.34 -1.70
N ALA A 258 -15.19 -17.21 -0.40
CA ALA A 258 -15.50 -16.04 0.39
C ALA A 258 -14.82 -14.77 -0.14
N PHE A 259 -13.57 -14.89 -0.61
CA PHE A 259 -12.87 -13.79 -1.28
C PHE A 259 -13.58 -13.38 -2.58
N GLY A 260 -14.02 -14.35 -3.40
CA GLY A 260 -14.80 -14.09 -4.60
C GLY A 260 -16.17 -13.44 -4.31
N GLU A 261 -16.87 -13.91 -3.28
CA GLU A 261 -18.12 -13.31 -2.79
C GLU A 261 -17.88 -11.88 -2.29
N SER A 262 -16.78 -11.62 -1.59
CA SER A 262 -16.39 -10.28 -1.13
C SER A 262 -16.15 -9.32 -2.29
N ILE A 263 -15.44 -9.75 -3.33
CA ILE A 263 -15.25 -8.94 -4.56
C ILE A 263 -16.60 -8.67 -5.23
N TRP A 264 -17.48 -9.67 -5.32
CA TRP A 264 -18.79 -9.51 -5.95
C TRP A 264 -19.69 -8.54 -5.19
N ILE A 265 -19.83 -8.72 -3.88
CA ILE A 265 -20.62 -7.82 -3.01
C ILE A 265 -20.01 -6.42 -3.03
N GLY A 266 -18.69 -6.31 -2.92
CA GLY A 266 -17.95 -5.05 -3.00
C GLY A 266 -18.19 -4.33 -4.32
N SER A 267 -18.17 -5.06 -5.43
CA SER A 267 -18.45 -4.50 -6.76
C SER A 267 -19.87 -3.94 -6.85
N LYS A 268 -20.87 -4.64 -6.31
CA LYS A 268 -22.25 -4.14 -6.26
C LYS A 268 -22.37 -2.90 -5.39
N LEU A 269 -21.79 -2.93 -4.20
CA LEU A 269 -21.86 -1.83 -3.25
C LEU A 269 -21.19 -0.57 -3.83
N VAL A 270 -20.00 -0.73 -4.42
CA VAL A 270 -19.24 0.38 -5.00
C VAL A 270 -19.88 0.89 -6.29
N LEU A 271 -20.23 0.02 -7.24
CA LEU A 271 -20.67 0.45 -8.57
C LEU A 271 -22.14 0.87 -8.63
N LEU A 272 -23.00 0.34 -7.75
CA LEU A 272 -24.44 0.66 -7.76
C LEU A 272 -24.79 1.83 -6.82
N ASN A 273 -23.94 2.17 -5.87
CA ASN A 273 -24.18 3.27 -4.94
C ASN A 273 -23.38 4.51 -5.33
N ARG A 274 -24.08 5.61 -5.61
CA ARG A 274 -23.47 6.92 -5.91
C ARG A 274 -22.47 7.38 -4.83
N HIS A 275 -22.67 6.99 -3.57
CA HIS A 275 -21.76 7.34 -2.48
C HIS A 275 -20.38 6.69 -2.58
N PHE A 276 -20.24 5.61 -3.35
CA PHE A 276 -19.01 4.83 -3.44
C PHE A 276 -18.45 4.72 -4.86
N VAL A 277 -19.25 4.95 -5.91
CA VAL A 277 -18.81 4.78 -7.31
C VAL A 277 -17.58 5.60 -7.68
N TRP A 278 -17.41 6.77 -7.05
CA TRP A 278 -16.26 7.65 -7.26
C TRP A 278 -14.96 7.13 -6.62
N LEU A 279 -15.04 6.16 -5.70
CA LEU A 279 -13.87 5.52 -5.12
C LEU A 279 -13.09 4.72 -6.16
N VAL A 280 -13.74 4.17 -7.20
CA VAL A 280 -13.03 3.42 -8.25
C VAL A 280 -11.97 4.29 -8.95
N PRO A 281 -12.31 5.44 -9.53
CA PRO A 281 -11.31 6.34 -10.10
C PRO A 281 -10.43 7.00 -9.02
N SER A 282 -10.97 7.42 -7.88
CA SER A 282 -10.18 8.15 -6.88
C SER A 282 -9.22 7.27 -6.07
N TYR A 283 -9.48 5.97 -5.95
CA TYR A 283 -8.66 5.01 -5.21
C TYR A 283 -7.90 4.09 -6.16
N THR A 284 -8.62 3.26 -6.90
CA THR A 284 -8.03 2.18 -7.69
C THR A 284 -7.16 2.72 -8.83
N LEU A 285 -7.66 3.71 -9.56
CA LEU A 285 -6.90 4.30 -10.67
C LEU A 285 -5.72 5.13 -10.15
N ALA A 286 -5.89 5.90 -9.07
CA ALA A 286 -4.81 6.64 -8.42
C ALA A 286 -3.69 5.70 -7.93
N LEU A 287 -4.05 4.61 -7.23
CA LEU A 287 -3.11 3.58 -6.76
C LEU A 287 -2.36 2.95 -7.93
N TYR A 288 -3.07 2.64 -9.02
CA TYR A 288 -2.46 2.13 -10.24
C TYR A 288 -1.46 3.13 -10.83
N MET A 289 -1.83 4.41 -11.03
CA MET A 289 -0.93 5.42 -11.58
C MET A 289 0.34 5.55 -10.75
N HIS A 290 0.20 5.63 -9.43
CA HIS A 290 1.33 5.75 -8.51
C HIS A 290 2.26 4.53 -8.58
N ARG A 291 1.70 3.32 -8.48
CA ARG A 291 2.51 2.10 -8.54
C ARG A 291 3.12 1.89 -9.92
N PHE A 292 2.47 2.31 -10.99
CA PHE A 292 3.02 2.27 -12.34
C PHE A 292 4.18 3.27 -12.52
N LEU A 293 4.09 4.45 -11.91
CA LEU A 293 5.16 5.44 -11.87
C LEU A 293 6.44 4.85 -11.27
N GLU A 294 6.33 4.22 -10.09
CA GLU A 294 7.45 3.64 -9.35
C GLU A 294 8.00 2.36 -9.98
N ASN A 295 7.11 1.45 -10.38
CA ASN A 295 7.49 0.09 -10.74
C ASN A 295 7.75 -0.10 -12.24
N SER A 296 7.26 0.81 -13.08
CA SER A 296 7.44 0.75 -14.54
C SER A 296 8.21 1.96 -15.08
N LEU A 297 7.73 3.19 -14.85
CA LEU A 297 8.34 4.39 -15.45
C LEU A 297 9.72 4.72 -14.87
N ALA A 298 9.91 4.67 -13.56
CA ALA A 298 11.21 4.92 -12.94
C ALA A 298 12.30 3.92 -13.41
N PRO A 299 12.06 2.58 -13.42
CA PRO A 299 12.99 1.63 -14.01
C PRO A 299 13.23 1.85 -15.50
N ALA A 300 12.19 2.20 -16.27
CA ALA A 300 12.33 2.50 -17.69
C ALA A 300 13.22 3.70 -17.96
N PHE A 301 13.02 4.78 -17.22
CA PHE A 301 13.83 5.98 -17.32
C PHE A 301 15.28 5.71 -16.91
N ALA A 302 15.50 5.10 -15.74
CA ALA A 302 16.84 4.80 -15.25
C ALA A 302 17.62 3.90 -16.21
N LYS A 303 16.99 2.84 -16.74
CA LYS A 303 17.65 1.89 -17.64
C LYS A 303 17.85 2.45 -19.05
N ARG A 304 16.84 3.07 -19.66
CA ARG A 304 16.88 3.44 -21.10
C ARG A 304 17.35 4.85 -21.37
N VAL A 305 17.17 5.78 -20.42
CA VAL A 305 17.64 7.16 -20.56
C VAL A 305 18.97 7.33 -19.86
N LEU A 306 19.05 6.98 -18.56
CA LEU A 306 20.26 7.22 -17.78
C LEU A 306 21.33 6.12 -17.97
N GLY A 307 20.94 4.96 -18.47
CA GLY A 307 21.84 3.84 -18.75
C GLY A 307 22.25 3.00 -17.53
N THR A 308 21.75 3.34 -16.33
CA THR A 308 22.10 2.68 -15.07
C THR A 308 20.82 2.29 -14.34
N SER A 309 20.52 0.98 -14.30
CA SER A 309 19.31 0.42 -13.65
C SER A 309 19.25 0.77 -12.16
N ALA A 310 20.40 0.76 -11.46
CA ALA A 310 20.51 1.06 -10.03
C ALA A 310 19.93 2.42 -9.60
N TRP A 311 19.92 3.40 -10.52
CA TRP A 311 19.42 4.74 -10.23
C TRP A 311 17.89 4.80 -10.16
N SER A 312 17.17 3.76 -10.58
CA SER A 312 15.73 3.65 -10.34
C SER A 312 15.41 3.71 -8.85
N GLN A 313 16.29 3.17 -8.00
CA GLN A 313 16.11 3.16 -6.55
C GLN A 313 16.36 4.52 -5.89
N ILE A 314 17.14 5.41 -6.51
CA ILE A 314 17.21 6.82 -6.08
C ILE A 314 15.87 7.52 -6.38
N ILE A 315 15.32 7.26 -7.57
CA ILE A 315 14.03 7.83 -7.98
C ILE A 315 12.90 7.33 -7.06
N VAL A 316 12.84 6.02 -6.81
CA VAL A 316 11.88 5.41 -5.88
C VAL A 316 12.11 5.88 -4.44
N GLY A 317 13.36 6.08 -3.99
CA GLY A 317 13.63 6.66 -2.68
C GLY A 317 13.08 8.08 -2.51
N GLY A 318 13.09 8.89 -3.58
CA GLY A 318 12.39 10.17 -3.60
C GLY A 318 10.87 10.03 -3.50
N SER A 319 10.32 8.98 -4.13
CA SER A 319 8.90 8.62 -4.03
C SER A 319 8.50 8.26 -2.60
N ASN A 320 9.19 7.31 -1.96
CA ASN A 320 8.96 6.90 -0.57
C ASN A 320 9.06 8.09 0.40
N PHE A 321 10.01 9.00 0.16
CA PHE A 321 10.12 10.23 0.96
C PHE A 321 8.93 11.17 0.76
N GLY A 322 8.40 11.26 -0.47
CA GLY A 322 7.15 11.95 -0.76
C GLY A 322 5.97 11.33 -0.01
N GLU A 323 5.84 10.00 0.00
CA GLU A 323 4.80 9.29 0.75
C GLU A 323 4.86 9.62 2.25
N LEU A 324 6.06 9.57 2.85
CA LEU A 324 6.30 9.97 4.23
C LEU A 324 5.81 11.40 4.52
N CYS A 325 6.15 12.35 3.64
CA CYS A 325 5.72 13.74 3.78
C CYS A 325 4.19 13.89 3.65
N GLY A 326 3.57 13.17 2.71
CA GLY A 326 2.12 13.19 2.51
C GLY A 326 1.34 12.67 3.72
N ALA A 327 1.75 11.51 4.26
CA ALA A 327 1.16 10.94 5.47
C ALA A 327 1.35 11.86 6.68
N LEU A 328 2.53 12.48 6.84
CA LEU A 328 2.79 13.43 7.91
C LEU A 328 1.91 14.69 7.78
N SER A 329 1.70 15.20 6.57
CA SER A 329 0.82 16.34 6.32
C SER A 329 -0.63 16.06 6.69
N VAL A 330 -1.17 14.88 6.35
CA VAL A 330 -2.52 14.48 6.77
C VAL A 330 -2.62 14.42 8.30
N LEU A 331 -1.60 13.90 8.97
CA LEU A 331 -1.58 13.84 10.44
C LEU A 331 -1.57 15.24 11.08
N ILE A 332 -0.83 16.19 10.51
CA ILE A 332 -0.74 17.57 11.04
C ILE A 332 -2.02 18.36 10.74
N LEU A 333 -2.64 18.11 9.59
CA LEU A 333 -3.78 18.87 9.07
C LEU A 333 -5.12 18.15 9.28
N SER A 334 -5.18 17.09 10.11
CA SER A 334 -6.39 16.28 10.31
C SER A 334 -7.59 17.08 10.79
N ASP A 335 -7.34 18.14 11.58
CA ASP A 335 -8.40 18.99 12.13
C ASP A 335 -8.84 20.09 11.14
N VAL A 336 -8.05 20.33 10.09
CA VAL A 336 -8.29 21.36 9.07
C VAL A 336 -8.94 20.76 7.83
N VAL A 337 -8.42 19.63 7.36
CA VAL A 337 -8.91 18.93 6.16
C VAL A 337 -9.69 17.69 6.61
N THR A 338 -11.01 17.82 6.65
CA THR A 338 -11.91 16.82 7.24
C THR A 338 -12.36 15.74 6.26
N THR A 339 -12.19 15.97 4.95
CA THR A 339 -12.59 15.03 3.90
C THR A 339 -11.42 14.71 2.98
N PRO A 340 -11.46 13.57 2.25
CA PRO A 340 -10.39 13.18 1.34
C PRO A 340 -10.33 14.00 0.04
N VAL A 341 -11.40 14.73 -0.29
CA VAL A 341 -11.55 15.43 -1.59
C VAL A 341 -10.40 16.40 -1.91
N PRO A 342 -9.92 17.27 -0.99
CA PRO A 342 -8.80 18.17 -1.28
C PRO A 342 -7.52 17.43 -1.62
N TRP A 343 -7.23 16.35 -0.90
CA TRP A 343 -6.03 15.54 -1.11
C TRP A 343 -6.07 14.82 -2.45
N LEU A 344 -7.22 14.26 -2.83
CA LEU A 344 -7.39 13.58 -4.11
C LEU A 344 -7.30 14.52 -5.31
N ARG A 345 -7.80 15.76 -5.17
CA ARG A 345 -7.64 16.80 -6.20
C ARG A 345 -6.18 17.20 -6.33
N LEU A 346 -5.51 17.37 -5.19
CA LEU A 346 -4.08 17.69 -5.17
C LEU A 346 -3.27 16.57 -5.82
N ASP A 347 -3.51 15.31 -5.44
CA ASP A 347 -2.90 14.13 -6.06
C ASP A 347 -3.05 14.14 -7.58
N ALA A 348 -4.29 14.25 -8.06
CA ALA A 348 -4.58 14.26 -9.49
C ALA A 348 -3.83 15.36 -10.25
N LEU A 349 -3.72 16.56 -9.68
CA LEU A 349 -2.96 17.66 -10.27
C LEU A 349 -1.46 17.35 -10.28
N LEU A 350 -0.92 16.85 -9.17
CA LEU A 350 0.50 16.55 -9.02
C LEU A 350 0.95 15.42 -9.94
N LEU A 351 0.09 14.45 -10.27
CA LEU A 351 0.39 13.40 -11.28
C LEU A 351 0.92 13.98 -12.61
N ASN A 352 0.50 15.19 -13.01
CA ASN A 352 0.96 15.82 -14.26
C ASN A 352 2.43 16.24 -14.25
N ILE A 353 3.09 16.27 -13.08
CA ILE A 353 4.54 16.53 -13.00
C ILE A 353 5.33 15.48 -13.80
N VAL A 354 4.77 14.29 -14.04
CA VAL A 354 5.36 13.25 -14.89
C VAL A 354 5.70 13.74 -16.32
N TRP A 355 5.06 14.81 -16.81
CA TRP A 355 5.39 15.45 -18.09
C TRP A 355 6.82 15.98 -18.19
N VAL A 356 7.51 16.10 -17.06
CA VAL A 356 8.93 16.41 -17.02
C VAL A 356 9.78 15.29 -17.64
N LEU A 357 9.34 14.02 -17.56
CA LEU A 357 10.12 12.86 -18.03
C LEU A 357 10.46 12.95 -19.53
N PRO A 358 9.52 13.18 -20.47
CA PRO A 358 9.86 13.42 -21.87
C PRO A 358 10.92 14.51 -22.08
N GLY A 359 10.77 15.65 -21.41
CA GLY A 359 11.69 16.77 -21.54
C GLY A 359 13.08 16.47 -20.97
N PHE A 360 13.15 15.71 -19.88
CA PHE A 360 14.41 15.27 -19.31
C PHE A 360 15.05 14.18 -20.15
N SER A 361 14.27 13.32 -20.80
CA SER A 361 14.82 12.23 -21.61
C SER A 361 15.66 12.68 -22.80
N THR A 362 15.46 13.92 -23.29
CA THR A 362 16.25 14.50 -24.37
C THR A 362 17.48 15.27 -23.89
N LYS A 363 17.52 15.65 -22.61
CA LYS A 363 18.59 16.48 -22.00
C LYS A 363 19.48 15.70 -21.03
N ALA A 364 18.97 14.60 -20.50
CA ALA A 364 19.62 13.86 -19.45
C ALA A 364 20.93 13.25 -19.93
N THR A 365 21.97 13.48 -19.14
CA THR A 365 23.27 12.83 -19.30
C THR A 365 23.31 11.59 -18.41
N LYS A 366 24.30 10.71 -18.62
CA LYS A 366 24.55 9.53 -17.79
C LYS A 366 25.21 9.91 -16.46
N ASP A 367 24.57 10.80 -15.72
CA ASP A 367 25.01 11.31 -14.43
C ASP A 367 23.91 11.06 -13.39
N VAL A 368 24.31 10.60 -12.21
CA VAL A 368 23.44 10.36 -11.05
C VAL A 368 22.68 11.62 -10.63
N SER A 369 23.21 12.82 -10.94
CA SER A 369 22.53 14.09 -10.68
C SER A 369 21.13 14.15 -11.32
N TRP A 370 20.92 13.52 -12.47
CA TRP A 370 19.62 13.43 -13.12
C TRP A 370 18.64 12.52 -12.39
N ALA A 371 19.13 11.43 -11.77
CA ALA A 371 18.29 10.58 -10.94
C ALA A 371 17.75 11.33 -9.72
N TRP A 372 18.59 12.15 -9.07
CA TRP A 372 18.17 13.01 -7.95
C TRP A 372 17.19 14.11 -8.38
N LYS A 373 17.37 14.71 -9.56
CA LYS A 373 16.39 15.68 -10.09
C LYS A 373 15.02 15.05 -10.30
N ILE A 374 14.98 13.83 -10.84
CA ILE A 374 13.72 13.09 -11.05
C ILE A 374 13.13 12.66 -9.71
N ALA A 375 13.94 12.21 -8.77
CA ALA A 375 13.50 11.91 -7.40
C ALA A 375 12.81 13.12 -6.76
N GLY A 376 13.37 14.33 -6.94
CA GLY A 376 12.75 15.58 -6.51
C GLY A 376 11.42 15.90 -7.21
N CYS A 377 11.25 15.50 -8.48
CA CYS A 377 9.97 15.62 -9.19
C CYS A 377 8.94 14.56 -8.76
N PHE A 378 9.39 13.38 -8.32
CA PHE A 378 8.49 12.30 -7.87
C PHE A 378 7.97 12.57 -6.46
N LEU A 379 8.76 13.20 -5.59
CA LEU A 379 8.37 13.58 -4.24
C LEU A 379 6.97 14.23 -4.15
N PRO A 380 6.65 15.31 -4.88
CA PRO A 380 5.31 15.90 -4.82
C PRO A 380 4.22 14.97 -5.36
N ILE A 381 4.51 14.13 -6.36
CA ILE A 381 3.53 13.17 -6.88
C ILE A 381 3.14 12.20 -5.76
N SER A 382 4.13 11.59 -5.13
CA SER A 382 3.94 10.60 -4.07
C SER A 382 3.39 11.21 -2.78
N PHE A 383 3.69 12.48 -2.53
CA PHE A 383 3.05 13.28 -1.47
C PHE A 383 1.54 13.37 -1.65
N GLY A 384 1.10 13.73 -2.87
CA GLY A 384 -0.32 13.82 -3.21
C GLY A 384 -1.00 12.47 -3.02
N TRP A 385 -0.41 11.42 -3.60
CA TRP A 385 -0.89 10.05 -3.50
C TRP A 385 -1.06 9.61 -2.04
N ALA A 386 -0.01 9.67 -1.21
CA ALA A 386 -0.09 9.17 0.17
C ALA A 386 -1.08 9.98 1.02
N ALA A 387 -1.18 11.29 0.80
CA ALA A 387 -2.18 12.10 1.47
C ALA A 387 -3.62 11.70 1.06
N GLY A 388 -3.82 11.40 -0.24
CA GLY A 388 -5.07 10.87 -0.78
C GLY A 388 -5.42 9.50 -0.18
N ASP A 389 -4.49 8.55 -0.21
CA ASP A 389 -4.69 7.18 0.27
C ASP A 389 -5.06 7.14 1.77
N VAL A 390 -4.26 7.79 2.62
CA VAL A 390 -4.50 7.82 4.08
C VAL A 390 -5.85 8.48 4.40
N SER A 391 -6.18 9.59 3.74
CA SER A 391 -7.46 10.27 3.99
C SER A 391 -8.66 9.49 3.44
N LEU A 392 -8.51 8.79 2.32
CA LEU A 392 -9.58 8.02 1.72
C LEU A 392 -9.84 6.71 2.47
N ALA A 393 -8.79 6.02 2.92
CA ALA A 393 -8.93 4.85 3.78
C ALA A 393 -9.70 5.19 5.06
N ALA A 394 -9.35 6.31 5.72
CA ALA A 394 -10.07 6.80 6.89
C ALA A 394 -11.54 7.10 6.59
N TYR A 395 -11.83 7.72 5.44
CA TYR A 395 -13.20 8.01 5.01
C TYR A 395 -14.02 6.75 4.73
N ILE A 396 -13.44 5.76 4.04
CA ILE A 396 -14.11 4.48 3.74
C ILE A 396 -14.45 3.77 5.06
N GLN A 397 -13.51 3.71 5.99
CA GLN A 397 -13.70 3.13 7.32
C GLN A 397 -14.84 3.83 8.09
N SER A 398 -14.84 5.16 8.17
CA SER A 398 -15.87 5.91 8.91
C SER A 398 -17.25 5.83 8.25
N THR A 399 -17.30 5.81 6.92
CA THR A 399 -18.58 5.80 6.19
C THR A 399 -19.24 4.42 6.26
N LEU A 400 -18.45 3.36 6.25
CA LEU A 400 -18.96 1.99 6.30
C LEU A 400 -19.27 1.52 7.73
N SER A 401 -18.58 2.06 8.75
CA SER A 401 -18.95 1.83 10.15
C SER A 401 -20.33 2.38 10.50
N ASP A 402 -20.73 3.48 9.84
CA ASP A 402 -22.04 4.13 10.05
C ASP A 402 -23.14 3.52 9.16
N SER A 403 -22.78 2.60 8.26
CA SER A 403 -23.71 2.03 7.29
C SER A 403 -24.44 0.80 7.84
N GLN A 404 -25.77 0.77 7.74
CA GLN A 404 -26.59 -0.39 8.12
C GLN A 404 -26.49 -1.58 7.13
N PHE A 405 -25.46 -1.61 6.28
CA PHE A 405 -25.29 -2.69 5.29
C PHE A 405 -24.80 -3.96 5.98
N THR A 406 -25.75 -4.78 6.43
CA THR A 406 -25.50 -6.12 6.95
C THR A 406 -25.72 -7.16 5.85
N HIS A 407 -24.66 -7.85 5.42
CA HIS A 407 -24.76 -9.03 4.58
C HIS A 407 -24.35 -10.26 5.40
N ALA A 408 -25.08 -11.36 5.26
CA ALA A 408 -24.99 -12.52 6.16
C ALA A 408 -23.65 -13.30 6.16
N HIS A 409 -22.66 -12.87 5.37
CA HIS A 409 -21.41 -13.60 5.18
C HIS A 409 -20.16 -12.71 4.98
N VAL A 410 -20.32 -11.39 4.78
CA VAL A 410 -19.22 -10.48 4.41
C VAL A 410 -19.47 -9.07 4.97
N SER A 411 -18.46 -8.48 5.62
CA SER A 411 -18.53 -7.08 6.05
C SER A 411 -18.49 -6.10 4.87
N ALA A 412 -19.21 -4.99 5.00
CA ALA A 412 -19.23 -3.96 3.96
C ALA A 412 -17.83 -3.35 3.72
N LEU A 413 -17.04 -3.15 4.78
CA LEU A 413 -15.67 -2.64 4.70
C LEU A 413 -14.74 -3.61 3.95
N GLY A 414 -14.72 -4.88 4.37
CA GLY A 414 -13.90 -5.91 3.72
C GLY A 414 -14.27 -6.10 2.26
N ALA A 415 -15.57 -6.12 1.94
CA ALA A 415 -16.05 -6.23 0.56
C ALA A 415 -15.57 -5.07 -0.33
N VAL A 416 -15.69 -3.82 0.15
CA VAL A 416 -15.24 -2.63 -0.60
C VAL A 416 -13.75 -2.67 -0.86
N MET A 417 -12.94 -2.92 0.18
CA MET A 417 -11.49 -2.94 0.05
C MET A 417 -11.03 -4.11 -0.84
N ALA A 418 -11.60 -5.31 -0.67
CA ALA A 418 -11.31 -6.48 -1.50
C ALA A 418 -11.59 -6.20 -2.99
N PHE A 419 -12.72 -5.57 -3.31
CA PHE A 419 -13.03 -5.18 -4.68
C PHE A 419 -12.05 -4.13 -5.23
N LEU A 420 -11.82 -3.03 -4.49
CA LEU A 420 -10.96 -1.93 -4.94
C LEU A 420 -9.50 -2.37 -5.15
N TYR A 421 -8.93 -3.16 -4.23
CA TYR A 421 -7.58 -3.69 -4.37
C TYR A 421 -7.47 -4.74 -5.47
N SER A 422 -8.42 -5.67 -5.56
CA SER A 422 -8.41 -6.69 -6.62
C SER A 422 -8.51 -6.04 -8.01
N PHE A 423 -9.35 -5.01 -8.14
CA PHE A 423 -9.45 -4.27 -9.39
C PHE A 423 -8.14 -3.54 -9.73
N TYR A 424 -7.46 -2.96 -8.73
CA TYR A 424 -6.15 -2.35 -8.90
C TYR A 424 -5.12 -3.39 -9.39
N ILE A 425 -5.06 -4.56 -8.77
CA ILE A 425 -4.10 -5.62 -9.14
C ILE A 425 -4.31 -6.05 -10.58
N VAL A 426 -5.57 -6.23 -11.01
CA VAL A 426 -5.91 -6.55 -12.40
C VAL A 426 -5.48 -5.43 -13.35
N LEU A 427 -5.83 -4.17 -13.04
CA LEU A 427 -5.41 -3.02 -13.85
C LEU A 427 -3.89 -2.97 -13.97
N ASN A 428 -3.18 -3.07 -12.85
CA ASN A 428 -1.73 -2.96 -12.83
C ASN A 428 -1.07 -4.13 -13.58
N ALA A 429 -1.54 -5.37 -13.43
CA ALA A 429 -1.02 -6.52 -14.15
C ALA A 429 -1.21 -6.42 -15.68
N VAL A 430 -2.40 -5.98 -16.11
CA VAL A 430 -2.72 -5.84 -17.54
C VAL A 430 -2.00 -4.65 -18.14
N PHE A 431 -2.20 -3.45 -17.58
CA PHE A 431 -1.66 -2.24 -18.17
C PHE A 431 -0.13 -2.17 -18.06
N SER A 432 0.49 -2.64 -16.97
CA SER A 432 1.96 -2.61 -16.88
C SER A 432 2.63 -3.45 -17.97
N SER A 433 2.06 -4.61 -18.30
CA SER A 433 2.56 -5.47 -19.37
C SER A 433 2.30 -4.89 -20.77
N VAL A 434 1.08 -4.41 -21.01
CA VAL A 434 0.68 -3.82 -22.31
C VAL A 434 1.47 -2.55 -22.60
N LEU A 435 1.57 -1.64 -21.63
CA LEU A 435 2.29 -0.38 -21.79
C LEU A 435 3.81 -0.58 -21.77
N GLY A 436 4.31 -1.59 -21.05
CA GLY A 436 5.69 -2.05 -21.17
C GLY A 436 6.05 -2.43 -22.61
N THR A 437 5.11 -3.04 -23.34
CA THR A 437 5.28 -3.37 -24.76
C THR A 437 5.40 -2.13 -25.64
N VAL A 438 4.70 -1.04 -25.30
CA VAL A 438 4.84 0.24 -26.00
C VAL A 438 6.25 0.79 -25.81
N ILE A 439 6.76 0.79 -24.56
CA ILE A 439 8.11 1.24 -24.21
C ILE A 439 9.18 0.41 -24.95
N ASP A 440 9.06 -0.91 -24.93
CA ASP A 440 10.02 -1.81 -25.57
C ASP A 440 10.01 -1.67 -27.11
N LYS A 441 8.85 -1.49 -27.73
CA LYS A 441 8.72 -1.25 -29.18
C LYS A 441 9.37 0.08 -29.59
N ASP A 442 9.11 1.14 -28.84
CA ASP A 442 9.71 2.45 -29.08
C ASP A 442 11.23 2.42 -28.96
N PHE A 443 11.75 1.79 -27.90
CA PHE A 443 13.19 1.60 -27.75
C PHE A 443 13.79 0.76 -28.89
N THR A 444 13.12 -0.30 -29.32
CA THR A 444 13.61 -1.17 -30.40
C THR A 444 13.70 -0.40 -31.72
N LYS A 445 12.70 0.44 -32.01
CA LYS A 445 12.60 1.24 -33.24
C LYS A 445 13.54 2.46 -33.23
N ASN A 446 13.56 3.21 -32.14
CA ASN A 446 14.15 4.55 -32.07
C ASN A 446 15.42 4.64 -31.21
N LYS A 447 15.77 3.56 -30.49
CA LYS A 447 16.86 3.51 -29.49
C LYS A 447 16.73 4.54 -28.36
N ASN A 448 15.55 5.11 -28.20
CA ASN A 448 15.15 6.00 -27.12
C ASN A 448 13.68 5.70 -26.77
N ILE A 449 13.20 6.27 -25.66
CA ILE A 449 11.83 6.07 -25.18
C ILE A 449 11.03 7.38 -25.10
N VAL A 450 11.45 8.43 -25.83
CA VAL A 450 10.87 9.78 -25.71
C VAL A 450 9.38 9.75 -26.08
N HIS A 451 9.01 9.03 -27.14
CA HIS A 451 7.63 8.94 -27.57
C HIS A 451 6.77 8.18 -26.55
N SER A 452 7.28 7.07 -26.01
CA SER A 452 6.60 6.32 -24.96
C SER A 452 6.46 7.12 -23.69
N LEU A 453 7.46 7.91 -23.28
CA LEU A 453 7.33 8.79 -22.12
C LEU A 453 6.24 9.85 -22.34
N LYS A 454 6.03 10.34 -23.58
CA LYS A 454 4.94 11.28 -23.88
C LYS A 454 3.57 10.61 -23.83
N THR A 455 3.43 9.39 -24.34
CA THR A 455 2.14 8.69 -24.43
C THR A 455 1.80 7.96 -23.13
N VAL A 456 2.69 7.10 -22.65
CA VAL A 456 2.54 6.27 -21.45
C VAL A 456 2.76 7.08 -20.17
N GLY A 457 3.74 7.99 -20.15
CA GLY A 457 3.96 8.89 -19.02
C GLY A 457 3.00 10.07 -19.04
N GLY A 458 3.13 10.95 -20.04
CA GLY A 458 2.37 12.19 -20.10
C GLY A 458 0.86 12.01 -20.32
N ALA A 459 0.47 11.51 -21.50
CA ALA A 459 -0.94 11.49 -21.91
C ALA A 459 -1.82 10.62 -20.99
N GLN A 460 -1.36 9.41 -20.64
CA GLN A 460 -2.09 8.54 -19.72
C GLN A 460 -2.32 9.20 -18.35
N PHE A 461 -1.29 9.81 -17.75
CA PHE A 461 -1.43 10.46 -16.44
C PHE A 461 -2.32 11.70 -16.51
N SER A 462 -2.29 12.45 -17.61
CA SER A 462 -3.23 13.58 -17.80
C SER A 462 -4.68 13.12 -17.97
N ILE A 463 -4.91 12.01 -18.68
CA ILE A 463 -6.24 11.40 -18.77
C ILE A 463 -6.70 10.93 -17.37
N ALA A 464 -5.82 10.24 -16.63
CA ALA A 464 -6.11 9.79 -15.28
C ALA A 464 -6.40 10.97 -14.33
N CYS A 465 -5.61 12.06 -14.41
CA CYS A 465 -5.86 13.31 -13.70
C CYS A 465 -7.27 13.83 -13.97
N GLY A 466 -7.68 13.92 -15.24
CA GLY A 466 -9.02 14.35 -15.61
C GLY A 466 -10.11 13.46 -15.01
N ILE A 467 -9.95 12.14 -15.11
CA ILE A 467 -10.89 11.16 -14.56
C ILE A 467 -11.00 11.28 -13.03
N ILE A 468 -9.86 11.37 -12.32
CA ILE A 468 -9.83 11.49 -10.86
C ILE A 468 -10.49 12.80 -10.45
N ILE A 469 -10.09 13.94 -11.03
CA ILE A 469 -10.70 15.26 -10.72
C ILE A 469 -12.20 15.23 -10.94
N LEU A 470 -12.67 14.76 -12.09
CA LEU A 470 -14.11 14.67 -12.39
C LEU A 470 -14.84 13.78 -11.38
N SER A 471 -14.21 12.68 -10.96
CA SER A 471 -14.81 11.78 -9.97
C SER A 471 -14.97 12.42 -8.60
N THR A 472 -14.06 13.34 -8.20
CA THR A 472 -14.15 14.04 -6.91
C THR A 472 -15.37 14.97 -6.81
N PHE A 473 -16.09 15.24 -7.90
CA PHE A 473 -17.33 16.04 -7.88
C PHE A 473 -18.61 15.20 -7.77
N ILE A 474 -18.51 13.87 -7.83
CA ILE A 474 -19.66 12.96 -7.73
C ILE A 474 -20.30 12.95 -6.33
N PRO A 475 -19.53 12.95 -5.21
CA PRO A 475 -20.11 12.91 -3.87
C PRO A 475 -20.95 14.17 -3.57
N LYS A 476 -22.03 14.00 -2.80
CA LYS A 476 -22.88 15.14 -2.38
C LYS A 476 -22.07 16.10 -1.50
N GLY A 477 -22.14 17.39 -1.81
CA GLY A 477 -21.39 18.44 -1.10
C GLY A 477 -19.95 18.65 -1.58
N ALA A 478 -19.47 17.84 -2.53
CA ALA A 478 -18.05 17.87 -2.94
C ALA A 478 -17.65 19.08 -3.80
N PHE A 479 -18.57 19.95 -4.22
CA PHE A 479 -18.22 21.17 -4.97
C PHE A 479 -17.42 22.17 -4.14
N ALA A 480 -17.50 22.11 -2.80
CA ALA A 480 -16.62 22.87 -1.94
C ALA A 480 -15.16 22.42 -2.10
N PHE A 481 -14.22 23.35 -1.92
CA PHE A 481 -12.79 23.00 -1.97
C PHE A 481 -12.43 22.01 -0.85
N ASN A 482 -12.92 22.25 0.37
CA ASN A 482 -12.76 21.40 1.56
C ASN A 482 -14.14 21.18 2.21
N PRO A 483 -14.93 20.19 1.74
CA PRO A 483 -16.24 19.92 2.31
C PRO A 483 -16.11 19.40 3.75
N LYS A 484 -17.04 19.81 4.63
CA LYS A 484 -17.06 19.37 6.04
C LYS A 484 -17.60 17.94 6.21
N SER A 485 -18.45 17.49 5.30
CA SER A 485 -18.98 16.14 5.25
C SER A 485 -19.36 15.77 3.82
N LEU A 486 -19.22 14.50 3.45
CA LEU A 486 -19.78 13.93 2.23
C LEU A 486 -21.05 13.16 2.67
N GLY A 487 -22.20 13.44 2.06
CA GLY A 487 -23.54 13.15 2.61
C GLY A 487 -23.76 11.79 3.31
N ARG A 488 -24.63 11.78 4.35
CA ARG A 488 -24.96 10.57 5.15
C ARG A 488 -25.67 9.49 4.32
N ILE A 489 -25.39 8.23 4.63
CA ILE A 489 -26.12 7.07 4.12
C ILE A 489 -27.50 7.04 4.78
N GLY A 490 -28.49 7.66 4.12
CA GLY A 490 -29.90 7.52 4.45
C GLY A 490 -30.54 6.41 3.63
N ASN A 491 -31.42 5.62 4.24
CA ASN A 491 -32.21 4.59 3.58
C ASN A 491 -33.05 5.23 2.45
N PRO A 492 -33.16 4.62 1.24
CA PRO A 492 -33.98 5.17 0.16
C PRO A 492 -35.49 5.14 0.45
N GLU A 493 -35.93 4.58 1.58
CA GLU A 493 -37.35 4.49 1.98
C GLU A 493 -37.83 5.57 2.96
N SER A 494 -36.94 6.40 3.53
CA SER A 494 -37.41 7.55 4.30
C SER A 494 -37.59 8.74 3.35
N GLY A 495 -38.86 9.06 3.05
CA GLY A 495 -39.26 10.19 2.20
C GLY A 495 -38.68 11.54 2.64
N PRO A 496 -38.94 12.61 1.87
CA PRO A 496 -38.30 13.90 2.07
C PRO A 496 -38.76 14.51 3.40
N HIS A 497 -37.91 14.43 4.43
CA HIS A 497 -38.04 15.31 5.58
C HIS A 497 -37.54 16.71 5.16
N PRO A 498 -38.31 17.77 5.44
CA PRO A 498 -37.97 19.12 5.03
C PRO A 498 -36.72 19.58 5.78
N GLU A 499 -35.95 20.42 5.10
CA GLU A 499 -34.77 21.11 5.62
C GLU A 499 -35.04 21.67 7.04
N SER A 500 -34.49 21.03 8.06
CA SER A 500 -34.39 21.62 9.39
C SER A 500 -33.16 22.52 9.40
N SER A 501 -33.41 23.82 9.38
CA SER A 501 -32.45 24.88 9.65
C SER A 501 -31.64 24.60 10.93
N ASP A 502 -30.32 24.68 10.82
CA ASP A 502 -29.29 24.52 11.87
C ASP A 502 -29.37 25.57 13.03
N SER A 503 -30.54 26.14 13.33
CA SER A 503 -30.69 27.19 14.36
C SER A 503 -31.30 26.72 15.69
N ASP A 504 -31.89 25.52 15.74
CA ASP A 504 -32.65 25.08 16.92
C ASP A 504 -31.84 24.14 17.83
N ASP A 505 -30.94 23.32 17.28
CA ASP A 505 -30.07 22.43 18.07
C ASP A 505 -29.11 23.20 18.99
N GLU A 506 -28.64 24.40 18.60
CA GLU A 506 -27.75 25.21 19.44
C GLU A 506 -28.49 25.89 20.62
N LYS A 507 -29.80 26.11 20.49
CA LYS A 507 -30.63 26.65 21.58
C LYS A 507 -31.00 25.58 22.59
N ASP A 508 -31.28 24.36 22.12
CA ASP A 508 -31.64 23.25 23.00
C ASP A 508 -30.41 22.70 23.76
N LEU A 509 -29.22 22.71 23.14
CA LEU A 509 -27.95 22.40 23.83
C LEU A 509 -27.59 23.43 24.93
N LYS A 510 -27.82 24.73 24.68
CA LYS A 510 -27.59 25.78 25.70
C LYS A 510 -28.63 25.72 26.82
N LYS A 511 -29.87 25.32 26.54
CA LYS A 511 -30.92 25.14 27.55
C LYS A 511 -30.63 23.94 28.45
N ALA A 512 -30.14 22.84 27.87
CA ALA A 512 -29.74 21.65 28.64
C ALA A 512 -28.51 21.90 29.52
N GLN A 513 -27.50 22.63 29.02
CA GLN A 513 -26.32 22.98 29.81
C GLN A 513 -26.63 23.94 30.97
N ASN A 514 -27.55 24.89 30.78
CA ASN A 514 -27.95 25.81 31.85
C ASN A 514 -28.81 25.13 32.93
N ALA A 515 -29.60 24.12 32.56
CA ALA A 515 -30.38 23.33 33.53
C ALA A 515 -29.47 22.47 34.42
N ASP A 516 -28.43 21.84 33.87
CA ASP A 516 -27.47 21.05 34.65
C ASP A 516 -26.62 21.91 35.61
N LEU A 517 -26.29 23.15 35.22
CA LEU A 517 -25.57 24.11 36.06
C LEU A 517 -26.40 24.60 37.25
N GLU A 518 -27.69 24.92 37.06
CA GLU A 518 -28.60 25.28 38.17
C GLU A 518 -28.86 24.10 39.12
N THR A 519 -28.81 22.87 38.62
CA THR A 519 -29.00 21.66 39.43
C THR A 519 -27.77 21.34 40.27
N LEU A 520 -26.56 21.65 39.77
CA LEU A 520 -25.29 21.52 40.50
C LEU A 520 -25.09 22.60 41.56
N GLU A 521 -25.54 23.84 41.34
CA GLU A 521 -25.47 24.90 42.36
C GLU A 521 -26.42 24.66 43.55
N LYS A 522 -27.56 24.00 43.33
CA LYS A 522 -28.49 23.62 44.42
C LYS A 522 -28.05 22.40 45.23
N ALA A 523 -27.03 21.67 44.78
CA ALA A 523 -26.49 20.51 45.48
C ALA A 523 -25.34 20.84 46.45
N HIS A 524 -24.90 22.11 46.49
CA HIS A 524 -23.77 22.57 47.31
C HIS A 524 -24.09 23.74 48.25
N VAL A 525 -25.35 23.88 48.68
CA VAL A 525 -25.76 24.74 49.81
C VAL A 525 -26.37 23.90 50.91
#